data_AF-A0A6G1E372-F1
#
_entry.id   AF-A0A6G1E372-F1
#
_cell.length_a   1.000
_cell.length_b   1.000
_cell.length_c   1.000
_cell.angle_alpha   90.00
_cell.angle_beta   90.00
_cell.angle_gamma   90.00
#
_symmetry.space_group_name_H-M   'P 1'
#
loop_
_entity.id
_entity.type
_entity.pdbx_description
1 polymer ?
#
loop_
_entity_poly.entity_id
_entity_poly.type
_entity_poly.pdbx_seq_one_letter_code
_entity_poly.pdbx_strand_id
1 'polypeptide(L)'
;MSWHSSDSEGDVWVAVQGKVYDVTSWLAHHPGGDLPLLNLAGQDATDAFVAYHPASAWRVLGRYHVGHLSDYAVSEVSRDYRRLVAEFAAAGLVAAHMVAAVMLGFLWMQSGFLGHDSGHYCVMRSPALNRAVQVVAGNCVAGVSIGWWKRNHNAHHIA
;
A
#
# COMPACT_ATOMS: atom_id res chain seq x y z
N MET A 1 24.44 -22.10 -9.96
CA MET A 1 25.22 -21.32 -10.94
C MET A 1 25.08 -19.86 -10.59
N SER A 2 26.21 -19.18 -10.37
CA SER A 2 26.30 -17.75 -10.02
C SER A 2 26.16 -16.93 -11.29
N TRP A 3 25.09 -16.12 -11.38
CA TRP A 3 25.01 -15.07 -12.39
C TRP A 3 25.98 -13.96 -11.97
N HIS A 4 27.16 -13.95 -12.59
CA HIS A 4 28.09 -12.85 -12.40
C HIS A 4 27.56 -11.60 -13.09
N SER A 5 27.74 -10.49 -12.39
CA SER A 5 27.56 -9.11 -12.82
C SER A 5 27.93 -8.90 -14.29
N SER A 6 27.01 -8.31 -15.06
CA SER A 6 27.37 -7.69 -16.34
C SER A 6 28.38 -6.58 -16.05
N ASP A 7 29.62 -6.81 -16.50
CA ASP A 7 30.62 -5.77 -16.73
C ASP A 7 30.14 -4.89 -17.90
N SER A 8 29.17 -4.03 -17.63
CA SER A 8 28.96 -2.73 -18.29
C SER A 8 27.89 -1.98 -17.49
N GLU A 9 28.15 -0.73 -17.15
CA GLU A 9 27.16 0.15 -16.56
C GLU A 9 25.98 0.30 -17.53
N GLY A 10 24.93 -0.52 -17.42
CA GLY A 10 23.78 -0.37 -18.32
C GLY A 10 22.71 -1.46 -18.26
N ASP A 11 23.08 -2.73 -18.24
CA ASP A 11 22.11 -3.80 -18.53
C ASP A 11 21.26 -4.19 -17.31
N VAL A 12 19.94 -4.06 -17.42
CA VAL A 12 18.97 -4.42 -16.38
C VAL A 12 17.99 -5.44 -16.93
N TRP A 13 18.15 -6.69 -16.52
CA TRP A 13 17.28 -7.80 -16.92
C TRP A 13 16.51 -8.32 -15.71
N VAL A 14 15.29 -8.78 -15.93
CA VAL A 14 14.46 -9.40 -14.89
C VAL A 14 13.79 -10.65 -15.43
N ALA A 15 13.55 -11.63 -14.56
CA ALA A 15 12.69 -12.75 -14.89
C ALA A 15 11.28 -12.55 -14.31
N VAL A 16 10.25 -12.90 -15.08
CA VAL A 16 8.85 -12.94 -14.63
C VAL A 16 8.21 -14.20 -15.19
N GLN A 17 7.74 -15.08 -14.32
CA GLN A 17 7.15 -16.39 -14.63
C GLN A 17 8.04 -17.24 -15.54
N GLY A 18 9.35 -17.24 -15.26
CA GLY A 18 10.33 -18.01 -16.03
C GLY A 18 10.69 -17.40 -17.39
N LYS A 19 10.07 -16.28 -17.78
CA LYS A 19 10.43 -15.50 -18.97
C LYS A 19 11.42 -14.41 -18.60
N VAL A 20 12.43 -14.22 -19.41
CA VAL A 20 13.48 -13.22 -19.23
C VAL A 20 13.16 -11.99 -20.07
N TYR A 21 13.28 -10.82 -19.45
CA TYR A 21 12.99 -9.53 -20.05
C TYR A 21 14.18 -8.60 -19.92
N ASP A 22 14.61 -8.02 -21.03
CA ASP A 22 15.59 -6.95 -21.06
C ASP A 22 14.87 -5.61 -20.92
N VAL A 23 14.87 -5.07 -19.70
CA VAL A 23 14.19 -3.82 -19.35
C VAL A 23 15.15 -2.62 -19.31
N THR A 24 16.37 -2.78 -19.81
CA THR A 24 17.42 -1.75 -19.83
C THR A 24 16.91 -0.43 -20.41
N SER A 25 16.33 -0.48 -21.60
CA SER A 25 15.78 0.71 -22.27
C SER A 25 14.49 1.25 -21.64
N TRP A 26 13.80 0.42 -20.84
CA TRP A 26 12.56 0.79 -20.16
C TRP A 26 12.80 1.43 -18.79
N LEU A 27 13.99 1.26 -18.21
CA LEU A 27 14.32 1.69 -16.86
C LEU A 27 13.88 3.13 -16.55
N ALA A 28 14.26 4.08 -17.40
CA ALA A 28 13.94 5.51 -17.24
C ALA A 28 12.46 5.86 -17.45
N HIS A 29 11.68 4.95 -18.03
CA HIS A 29 10.27 5.14 -18.37
C HIS A 29 9.33 4.38 -17.44
N HIS A 30 9.86 3.57 -16.51
CA HIS A 30 9.05 2.79 -15.60
C HIS A 30 8.30 3.72 -14.61
N PRO A 31 6.95 3.70 -14.58
CA PRO A 31 6.18 4.62 -13.72
C PRO A 31 6.45 4.47 -12.21
N GLY A 32 6.92 3.29 -11.79
CA GLY A 32 7.31 3.02 -10.40
C GLY A 32 8.72 3.48 -10.04
N GLY A 33 9.43 4.16 -10.95
CA GLY A 33 10.83 4.54 -10.80
C GLY A 33 11.80 3.43 -11.21
N ASP A 34 13.09 3.76 -11.23
CA ASP A 34 14.20 2.87 -11.62
C ASP A 34 14.60 1.89 -10.50
N LEU A 35 14.57 2.34 -9.24
CA LEU A 35 15.01 1.57 -8.07
C LEU A 35 14.43 0.14 -7.98
N PRO A 36 13.12 -0.11 -8.23
CA PRO A 36 12.60 -1.48 -8.17
C PRO A 36 13.23 -2.42 -9.20
N LEU A 37 13.53 -1.91 -10.39
CA LEU A 37 14.16 -2.69 -11.47
C LEU A 37 15.64 -2.92 -11.18
N LEU A 38 16.35 -1.92 -10.66
CA LEU A 38 17.75 -2.04 -10.24
C LEU A 38 17.92 -3.03 -9.09
N ASN A 39 17.07 -2.95 -8.07
CA ASN A 39 17.13 -3.84 -6.89
C ASN A 39 16.81 -5.31 -7.23
N LEU A 40 16.03 -5.54 -8.28
CA LEU A 40 15.63 -6.88 -8.74
C LEU A 40 16.35 -7.30 -10.02
N ALA A 41 17.37 -6.55 -10.45
CA ALA A 41 18.16 -6.88 -11.62
C ALA A 41 18.79 -8.27 -11.47
N GLY A 42 18.67 -9.10 -12.51
CA GLY A 42 19.13 -10.48 -12.55
C GLY A 42 18.30 -11.46 -11.71
N GLN A 43 17.19 -11.03 -11.10
CA GLN A 43 16.36 -11.87 -10.22
C GLN A 43 15.01 -12.23 -10.86
N ASP A 44 14.34 -13.23 -10.28
CA ASP A 44 12.92 -13.49 -10.55
C ASP A 44 12.05 -12.48 -9.79
N ALA A 45 11.56 -11.49 -10.52
CA ALA A 45 10.69 -10.43 -10.04
C ALA A 45 9.19 -10.79 -10.14
N THR A 46 8.83 -12.06 -10.35
CA THR A 46 7.43 -12.50 -10.53
C THR A 46 6.50 -11.98 -9.46
N ASP A 47 6.83 -12.20 -8.19
CA ASP A 47 5.94 -11.89 -7.09
C ASP A 47 5.77 -10.36 -6.93
N ALA A 48 6.85 -9.60 -7.13
CA ALA A 48 6.80 -8.13 -7.16
C ALA A 48 5.98 -7.60 -8.36
N PHE A 49 6.17 -8.18 -9.55
CA PHE A 49 5.43 -7.77 -10.74
C PHE A 49 3.92 -7.99 -10.53
N VAL A 50 3.52 -9.19 -10.09
CA VAL A 50 2.12 -9.56 -9.86
C VAL A 50 1.48 -8.72 -8.75
N ALA A 51 2.22 -8.37 -7.70
CA ALA A 51 1.68 -7.60 -6.57
C ALA A 51 1.37 -6.14 -6.94
N TYR A 52 2.20 -5.50 -7.77
CA TYR A 52 2.13 -4.06 -8.02
C TYR A 52 1.56 -3.67 -9.37
N HIS A 53 1.41 -4.61 -10.31
CA HIS A 53 1.01 -4.28 -11.68
C HIS A 53 -0.41 -4.75 -12.04
N PRO A 54 -1.20 -3.91 -12.73
CA PRO A 54 -2.47 -4.34 -13.30
C PRO A 54 -2.27 -5.26 -14.52
N ALA A 55 -3.34 -5.94 -14.93
CA ALA A 55 -3.31 -6.85 -16.08
C ALA A 55 -2.84 -6.20 -17.39
N SER A 56 -3.01 -4.88 -17.55
CA SER A 56 -2.54 -4.15 -18.73
C SER A 56 -1.01 -4.08 -18.84
N ALA A 57 -0.28 -4.18 -17.72
CA ALA A 57 1.17 -4.10 -17.69
C ALA A 57 1.85 -5.26 -18.42
N TRP A 58 1.22 -6.44 -18.46
CA TRP A 58 1.72 -7.60 -19.21
C TRP A 58 1.95 -7.29 -20.70
N ARG A 59 1.15 -6.38 -21.28
CA ARG A 59 1.30 -5.95 -22.68
C ARG A 59 2.56 -5.11 -22.90
N VAL A 60 2.93 -4.30 -21.92
CA VAL A 60 4.16 -3.50 -21.97
C VAL A 60 5.35 -4.41 -21.75
N LEU A 61 5.31 -5.25 -20.71
CA LEU A 61 6.37 -6.21 -20.39
C LEU A 61 6.69 -7.13 -21.58
N GLY A 62 5.67 -7.59 -22.31
CA GLY A 62 5.84 -8.45 -23.48
C GLY A 62 6.73 -7.88 -24.59
N ARG A 63 6.89 -6.55 -24.68
CA ARG A 63 7.78 -5.90 -25.68
C ARG A 63 9.27 -6.11 -25.40
N TYR A 64 9.61 -6.44 -24.17
CA TYR A 64 10.97 -6.57 -23.66
C TYR A 64 11.42 -8.03 -23.51
N HIS A 65 10.59 -8.98 -23.96
CA HIS A 65 10.86 -10.40 -23.82
C HIS A 65 12.04 -10.84 -24.70
N VAL A 66 13.04 -11.46 -24.09
CA VAL A 66 14.26 -11.91 -24.77
C VAL A 66 14.50 -13.41 -24.68
N GLY A 67 13.83 -14.13 -23.77
CA GLY A 67 14.01 -15.58 -23.67
C GLY A 67 13.31 -16.22 -22.47
N HIS A 68 13.70 -17.46 -22.18
CA HIS A 68 13.17 -18.25 -21.07
C HIS A 68 14.31 -18.84 -20.24
N LEU A 69 14.08 -18.99 -18.95
CA LEU A 69 14.99 -19.72 -18.05
C LEU A 69 14.89 -21.23 -18.31
N SER A 70 16.04 -21.91 -18.38
CA SER A 70 16.12 -23.35 -18.67
C SER A 70 15.52 -24.23 -17.56
N ASP A 71 15.76 -23.86 -16.31
CA ASP A 71 15.40 -24.66 -15.13
C ASP A 71 14.46 -23.88 -14.21
N TYR A 72 13.48 -23.21 -14.81
CA TYR A 72 12.51 -22.43 -14.04
C TYR A 72 11.67 -23.34 -13.15
N ALA A 73 11.79 -23.16 -11.85
CA ALA A 73 10.92 -23.75 -10.86
C ALA A 73 10.46 -22.66 -9.89
N VAL A 74 9.16 -22.64 -9.62
CA VAL A 74 8.62 -21.80 -8.53
C VAL A 74 9.12 -22.38 -7.22
N SER A 75 9.84 -21.54 -6.45
CA SER A 75 10.33 -21.87 -5.12
C SER A 75 9.20 -22.38 -4.23
N GLU A 76 9.50 -23.27 -3.29
CA GLU A 76 8.50 -23.78 -2.34
C GLU A 76 7.86 -22.64 -1.55
N VAL A 77 8.67 -21.67 -1.12
CA VAL A 77 8.21 -20.46 -0.40
C VAL A 77 7.20 -19.66 -1.22
N SER A 78 7.49 -19.35 -2.49
CA SER A 78 6.56 -18.60 -3.34
C SER A 78 5.28 -19.41 -3.63
N ARG A 79 5.38 -20.74 -3.72
CA ARG A 79 4.22 -21.62 -3.91
C ARG A 79 3.32 -21.63 -2.68
N ASP A 80 3.90 -21.77 -1.50
CA ASP A 80 3.18 -21.75 -0.22
C ASP A 80 2.54 -20.38 0.04
N TYR A 81 3.25 -19.29 -0.26
CA TYR A 81 2.69 -17.94 -0.17
C TYR A 81 1.45 -17.77 -1.06
N ARG A 82 1.55 -18.14 -2.35
CA ARG A 82 0.42 -18.05 -3.29
C ARG A 82 -0.76 -18.92 -2.83
N ARG A 83 -0.48 -20.11 -2.32
CA ARG A 83 -1.50 -21.01 -1.76
C ARG A 83 -2.20 -20.37 -0.56
N LEU A 84 -1.44 -19.81 0.38
CA LEU A 84 -2.00 -19.15 1.56
C LEU A 84 -2.90 -17.96 1.19
N VAL A 85 -2.47 -17.13 0.23
CA VAL A 85 -3.28 -16.02 -0.27
C VAL A 85 -4.59 -16.53 -0.89
N ALA A 86 -4.54 -17.59 -1.68
CA ALA A 86 -5.74 -18.21 -2.26
C ALA A 86 -6.67 -18.79 -1.20
N GLU A 87 -6.13 -19.45 -0.18
CA GLU A 87 -6.90 -20.00 0.94
C GLU A 87 -7.56 -18.89 1.77
N PHE A 88 -6.85 -17.79 2.08
CA PHE A 88 -7.43 -16.64 2.78
C PHE A 88 -8.49 -15.92 1.97
N ALA A 89 -8.29 -15.79 0.66
CA ALA A 89 -9.30 -15.23 -0.24
C ALA A 89 -10.55 -16.12 -0.27
N ALA A 90 -10.39 -17.44 -0.43
CA ALA A 90 -11.49 -18.40 -0.46
C ALA A 90 -12.24 -18.47 0.89
N ALA A 91 -11.52 -18.32 2.01
CA ALA A 91 -12.11 -18.25 3.34
C ALA A 91 -12.79 -16.90 3.64
N GLY A 92 -12.79 -15.95 2.71
CA GLY A 92 -13.45 -14.66 2.86
C GLY A 92 -12.72 -13.68 3.79
N LEU A 93 -11.50 -14.00 4.23
CA LEU A 93 -10.73 -13.14 5.13
C LEU A 93 -10.41 -11.80 4.47
N VAL A 94 -10.15 -11.77 3.16
CA VAL A 94 -9.90 -10.51 2.44
C VAL A 94 -11.11 -9.59 2.53
N ALA A 95 -12.32 -10.11 2.33
CA ALA A 95 -13.55 -9.32 2.47
C ALA A 95 -13.76 -8.84 3.91
N ALA A 96 -13.52 -9.69 4.91
CA ALA A 96 -13.59 -9.33 6.31
C ALA A 96 -12.62 -8.19 6.68
N HIS A 97 -11.38 -8.24 6.19
CA HIS A 97 -10.39 -7.17 6.37
C HIS A 97 -10.86 -5.85 5.73
N MET A 98 -11.41 -5.90 4.52
CA MET A 98 -11.93 -4.70 3.85
C MET A 98 -13.12 -4.10 4.59
N VAL A 99 -14.05 -4.92 5.07
CA VAL A 99 -15.18 -4.45 5.90
C VAL A 99 -14.69 -3.83 7.20
N ALA A 100 -13.75 -4.47 7.89
CA ALA A 100 -13.17 -3.92 9.11
C ALA A 100 -12.46 -2.58 8.86
N ALA A 101 -11.72 -2.44 7.75
CA ALA A 101 -11.07 -1.19 7.36
C ALA A 101 -12.09 -0.07 7.09
N VAL A 102 -13.18 -0.38 6.39
CA VAL A 102 -14.28 0.57 6.15
C VAL A 102 -14.94 1.00 7.45
N MET A 103 -15.25 0.04 8.33
CA MET A 103 -15.84 0.33 9.65
C MET A 103 -14.92 1.19 10.52
N LEU A 104 -13.61 0.90 10.51
CA LEU A 104 -12.62 1.71 11.22
C LEU A 104 -12.53 3.13 10.65
N GLY A 105 -12.59 3.28 9.33
CA GLY A 105 -12.65 4.59 8.66
C GLY A 105 -13.88 5.40 9.07
N PHE A 106 -15.06 4.76 9.10
CA PHE A 106 -16.29 5.41 9.59
C PHE A 106 -16.19 5.80 11.06
N LEU A 107 -15.64 4.93 11.92
CA LEU A 107 -15.42 5.22 13.33
C LEU A 107 -14.55 6.47 13.52
N TRP A 108 -13.43 6.56 12.80
CA TRP A 108 -12.54 7.72 12.85
C TRP A 108 -13.20 9.00 12.33
N MET A 109 -13.92 8.96 11.20
CA MET A 109 -14.66 10.11 10.70
C MET A 109 -15.71 10.60 11.70
N GLN A 110 -16.54 9.68 12.23
CA GLN A 110 -17.58 10.02 13.21
C GLN A 110 -16.98 10.57 14.51
N SER A 111 -15.84 10.02 14.96
CA SER A 111 -15.13 10.54 16.15
C SER A 111 -14.61 11.96 15.92
N GLY A 112 -14.09 12.25 14.73
CA GLY A 112 -13.65 13.60 14.35
C GLY A 112 -14.80 14.61 14.39
N PHE A 113 -15.95 14.29 13.77
CA PHE A 113 -17.14 15.16 13.81
C PHE A 113 -17.69 15.31 15.23
N LEU A 114 -17.77 14.23 16.00
CA LEU A 114 -18.21 14.28 17.40
C LEU A 114 -17.27 15.16 18.25
N GLY A 115 -15.96 15.06 18.04
CA GLY A 115 -14.97 15.93 18.67
C GLY A 115 -15.12 17.40 18.26
N HIS A 116 -15.37 17.67 16.98
CA HIS A 116 -15.64 19.01 16.45
C HIS A 116 -16.91 19.61 17.09
N ASP A 117 -18.05 18.93 17.01
CA ASP A 117 -19.35 19.44 17.46
C ASP A 117 -19.39 19.58 18.98
N SER A 118 -18.86 18.60 19.72
CA SER A 118 -18.73 18.73 21.17
C SER A 118 -17.78 19.86 21.57
N GLY A 119 -16.83 20.23 20.71
CA GLY A 119 -15.96 21.41 20.81
C GLY A 119 -16.71 22.74 20.83
N HIS A 120 -17.83 22.81 20.11
CA HIS A 120 -18.79 23.92 20.14
C HIS A 120 -19.78 23.85 21.31
N TYR A 121 -19.66 22.82 22.16
CA TYR A 121 -20.56 22.57 23.29
C TYR A 121 -22.04 22.40 22.89
N CYS A 122 -22.33 21.99 21.64
CA CYS A 122 -23.69 21.87 21.13
C CYS A 122 -24.26 20.44 21.17
N VAL A 123 -23.44 19.43 21.46
CA VAL A 123 -23.85 18.01 21.43
C VAL A 123 -24.48 17.57 22.75
N MET A 124 -23.86 17.93 23.87
CA MET A 124 -24.30 17.50 25.20
C MET A 124 -24.86 18.68 26.00
N ARG A 125 -25.81 18.41 26.90
CA ARG A 125 -26.38 19.43 27.79
C ARG A 125 -25.39 19.94 28.84
N SER A 126 -24.42 19.12 29.24
CA SER A 126 -23.43 19.45 30.26
C SER A 126 -22.11 19.90 29.63
N PRO A 127 -21.54 21.06 30.03
CA PRO A 127 -20.24 21.50 29.56
C PRO A 127 -19.10 20.54 29.94
N ALA A 128 -19.16 19.94 31.13
CA ALA A 128 -18.17 18.96 31.57
C ALA A 128 -18.22 17.68 30.70
N LEU A 129 -19.42 17.26 30.31
CA LEU A 129 -19.59 16.10 29.44
C LEU A 129 -19.09 16.38 28.02
N ASN A 130 -19.37 17.56 27.46
CA ASN A 130 -18.77 17.98 26.19
C ASN A 130 -17.24 17.96 26.26
N ARG A 131 -16.64 18.49 27.35
CA ARG A 131 -15.19 18.48 27.56
C ARG A 131 -14.62 17.06 27.59
N ALA A 132 -15.28 16.13 28.29
CA ALA A 132 -14.86 14.73 28.37
C ALA A 132 -14.91 14.05 27.00
N VAL A 133 -16.02 14.24 26.25
CA VAL A 133 -16.20 13.69 24.90
C VAL A 133 -15.15 14.24 23.93
N GLN A 134 -14.85 15.54 23.98
CA GLN A 134 -13.77 16.14 23.18
C GLN A 134 -12.44 15.42 23.43
N VAL A 135 -12.05 15.22 24.69
CA VAL A 135 -10.77 14.60 25.04
C VAL A 135 -10.71 13.14 24.57
N VAL A 136 -11.78 12.37 24.77
CA VAL A 136 -11.83 10.97 24.32
C VAL A 136 -11.79 10.88 22.80
N ALA A 137 -12.69 11.59 22.10
CA ALA A 137 -12.80 11.50 20.66
C ALA A 137 -11.60 12.13 19.93
N GLY A 138 -11.16 13.31 20.38
CA GLY A 138 -10.03 14.03 19.79
C GLY A 138 -8.70 13.42 20.17
N ASN A 139 -8.35 13.41 21.47
CA ASN A 139 -7.00 13.02 21.88
C ASN A 139 -6.80 11.50 21.81
N CYS A 140 -7.76 10.70 22.31
CA CYS A 140 -7.55 9.26 22.48
C CYS A 140 -7.90 8.44 21.23
N VAL A 141 -8.97 8.80 20.51
CA VAL A 141 -9.40 8.05 19.32
C VAL A 141 -8.78 8.59 18.05
N ALA A 142 -8.82 9.91 17.83
CA ALA A 142 -8.29 10.53 16.61
C ALA A 142 -6.82 10.95 16.71
N GLY A 143 -6.22 10.96 17.91
CA GLY A 143 -4.83 11.39 18.12
C GLY A 143 -4.60 12.91 17.96
N VAL A 144 -5.66 13.71 17.90
CA VAL A 144 -5.60 15.17 17.69
C VAL A 144 -5.77 15.90 19.02
N SER A 145 -4.82 16.80 19.33
CA SER A 145 -4.94 17.65 20.52
C SER A 145 -6.11 18.62 20.41
N ILE A 146 -7.11 18.46 21.28
CA ILE A 146 -8.28 19.35 21.35
C ILE A 146 -7.91 20.80 21.65
N GLY A 147 -6.84 21.04 22.40
CA GLY A 147 -6.37 22.40 22.70
C GLY A 147 -5.80 23.10 21.46
N TRP A 148 -5.04 22.37 20.63
CA TRP A 148 -4.57 22.87 19.34
C TRP A 148 -5.72 23.04 18.36
N TRP A 149 -6.58 22.02 18.24
CA TRP A 149 -7.71 22.03 17.33
C TRP A 149 -8.64 23.22 17.60
N LYS A 150 -9.06 23.47 18.85
CA LYS A 150 -9.91 24.62 19.19
C LYS A 150 -9.29 25.97 18.83
N ARG A 151 -7.98 26.16 19.05
CA ARG A 151 -7.32 27.41 18.70
C ARG A 151 -7.36 27.66 17.19
N ASN A 152 -7.00 26.65 16.41
CA ASN A 152 -6.98 26.74 14.94
C ASN A 152 -8.41 26.86 14.37
N HIS A 153 -9.34 26.07 14.90
CA HIS A 153 -10.73 26.04 14.46
C HIS A 153 -11.46 27.33 14.76
N ASN A 154 -11.30 27.89 15.97
CA ASN A 154 -11.89 29.18 16.31
C ASN A 154 -11.30 30.31 15.46
N ALA A 155 -10.00 30.25 15.12
CA ALA A 155 -9.38 31.21 14.22
C ALA A 155 -9.98 31.16 12.80
N HIS A 156 -10.43 29.99 12.34
CA HIS A 156 -11.10 29.84 11.04
C HIS A 156 -12.52 30.44 11.03
N HIS A 157 -13.28 30.35 12.12
CA HIS A 157 -14.65 30.90 12.21
C HIS A 157 -14.72 32.42 12.40
N ILE A 158 -13.62 33.05 12.80
CA ILE A 158 -13.52 34.52 12.95
C ILE A 158 -12.89 35.19 11.72
N ALA A 159 -12.51 34.41 10.70
CA ALA A 159 -11.88 34.88 9.47
C ALA A 159 -12.91 35.19 8.37
#